data_AF-A5IYL2-F1
#
_entry.id   AF-A5IYL2-F1
#
_cell.length_a   1.000
_cell.length_b   1.000
_cell.length_c   1.000
_cell.angle_alpha   90.00
_cell.angle_beta   90.00
_cell.angle_gamma   90.00
#
_symmetry.space_group_name_H-M   'P 1'
#
loop_
_entity.id
_entity.type
_entity.pdbx_description
1 polymer ?
#
loop_
_entity_poly.entity_id
_entity_poly.type
_entity_poly.pdbx_seq_one_letter_code
_entity_poly.pdbx_strand_id
1 'polypeptide(L)'
;MLMHEMKILSIMMTGNIASWRSVKHAWNLVEIEGKWYHVDTTSDRVDLTKGKAIDRVDKHKVTYNYFLMHDDDFSYAKGFYNHYKDRMGNRFRNHKNASYVSNVDEAMALFDQKFEKASDFSDSNWLDVYALPHNLENLSRKLEERGVRIDKYHESPISWVSYKKIRYAFKDFSNNFQLKEISASVSQNSNLGKTFGKYSLKVTLNPNEVSLDKGNFIVTNAMVNNVEKVSDGYIVYLDHFTKYEKTKVKLDIKKYGHKFNITGTNEFEFDVQKHQTPEAKIISLSDNSIKLTNVSSGMESRNNFGEWKNITNDNFEINNVVLGSISVRHKHSANMYESDIQVIPLLKGNDNDLRNKVRVHNRVIVGVDNSMEFRLENQGSWTKITTRKLSNLASGTYQIRTIANENTLASEAITVTIN
;
A
#
# COMPACT_ATOMS: atom_id res chain seq x y z
N MET A 1 -16.07 9.96 0.48
CA MET A 1 -17.17 9.58 -0.42
C MET A 1 -16.65 9.21 -1.79
N LEU A 2 -16.12 10.15 -2.58
CA LEU A 2 -15.62 9.88 -3.94
C LEU A 2 -14.60 8.72 -4.04
N MET A 3 -13.59 8.67 -3.16
CA MET A 3 -12.62 7.56 -3.15
C MET A 3 -13.29 6.19 -2.97
N HIS A 4 -14.33 6.10 -2.14
CA HIS A 4 -15.09 4.87 -1.94
C HIS A 4 -15.86 4.46 -3.20
N GLU A 5 -16.47 5.41 -3.90
CA GLU A 5 -17.14 5.17 -5.20
C GLU A 5 -16.16 4.69 -6.27
N MET A 6 -14.93 5.20 -6.23
CA MET A 6 -13.83 4.76 -7.10
C MET A 6 -13.15 3.46 -6.62
N LYS A 7 -13.68 2.80 -5.59
CA LYS A 7 -13.09 1.61 -4.95
C LYS A 7 -11.64 1.81 -4.45
N ILE A 8 -11.27 3.06 -4.15
CA ILE A 8 -10.02 3.43 -3.52
C ILE A 8 -10.21 3.34 -2.00
N LEU A 9 -9.50 2.42 -1.39
CA LEU A 9 -9.51 2.22 0.05
C LEU A 9 -8.95 3.44 0.75
N SER A 10 -9.78 4.06 1.59
CA SER A 10 -9.45 5.31 2.26
C SER A 10 -10.11 5.40 3.63
N ILE A 11 -9.46 6.15 4.52
CA ILE A 11 -9.93 6.40 5.88
C ILE A 11 -9.87 7.91 6.10
N MET A 12 -10.89 8.47 6.76
CA MET A 12 -10.84 9.86 7.19
C MET A 12 -9.95 9.97 8.43
N MET A 13 -8.99 10.89 8.38
CA MET A 13 -8.18 11.28 9.51
C MET A 13 -8.67 12.61 10.06
N THR A 14 -8.56 12.76 11.37
CA THR A 14 -8.71 14.06 12.03
C THR A 14 -7.57 14.26 13.01
N GLY A 15 -7.19 15.51 13.24
CA GLY A 15 -6.13 15.85 14.18
C GLY A 15 -5.72 17.30 14.03
N ASN A 16 -4.66 17.68 14.71
CA ASN A 16 -4.06 19.00 14.57
C ASN A 16 -2.93 18.94 13.55
N ILE A 17 -3.02 19.77 12.51
CA ILE A 17 -1.91 19.98 11.57
C ILE A 17 -1.28 21.32 11.90
N ALA A 18 -0.02 21.25 12.33
CA ALA A 18 0.97 22.32 12.42
C ALA A 18 0.53 23.74 12.01
N SER A 19 -0.08 24.47 12.94
CA SER A 19 0.17 25.92 13.04
C SER A 19 0.28 26.27 14.52
N TRP A 20 0.89 27.42 14.81
CA TRP A 20 0.98 28.06 16.14
C TRP A 20 -0.36 28.21 16.89
N ARG A 21 -1.49 27.83 16.27
CA ARG A 21 -2.85 27.86 16.83
C ARG A 21 -3.50 26.49 17.02
N SER A 22 -2.80 25.37 16.77
CA SER A 22 -3.39 24.02 16.87
C SER A 22 -4.73 23.92 16.12
N VAL A 23 -4.68 24.10 14.79
CA VAL A 23 -5.89 24.07 13.96
C VAL A 23 -6.32 22.62 13.77
N LYS A 24 -7.55 22.31 14.21
CA LYS A 24 -8.20 21.04 13.89
C LYS A 24 -8.38 20.95 12.38
N HIS A 25 -7.93 19.83 11.81
CA HIS A 25 -7.99 19.56 10.38
C HIS A 25 -8.50 18.14 10.14
N ALA A 26 -8.99 17.90 8.93
CA ALA A 26 -9.39 16.59 8.46
C ALA A 26 -8.83 16.35 7.05
N TRP A 27 -8.37 15.13 6.81
CA TRP A 27 -7.76 14.70 5.55
C TRP A 27 -7.99 13.19 5.38
N ASN A 28 -7.37 12.58 4.36
CA ASN A 28 -7.53 11.15 4.11
C ASN A 28 -6.21 10.38 4.24
N LEU A 29 -6.28 9.16 4.76
CA LEU A 29 -5.33 8.11 4.44
C LEU A 29 -5.85 7.32 3.24
N VAL A 30 -4.97 6.96 2.34
CA VAL A 30 -5.25 6.11 1.17
C VAL A 30 -4.32 4.91 1.21
N GLU A 31 -4.88 3.73 0.95
CA GLU A 31 -4.12 2.48 0.89
C GLU A 31 -3.69 2.16 -0.54
N ILE A 32 -2.39 1.91 -0.72
CA ILE A 32 -1.79 1.47 -1.97
C ILE A 32 -0.84 0.31 -1.62
N GLU A 33 -1.02 -0.85 -2.25
CA GLU A 33 -0.21 -2.06 -1.99
C GLU A 33 -0.12 -2.50 -0.52
N GLY A 34 -1.20 -2.36 0.26
CA GLY A 34 -1.17 -2.73 1.68
C GLY A 34 -0.51 -1.68 2.58
N LYS A 35 -0.06 -0.56 2.02
CA LYS A 35 0.60 0.55 2.72
C LYS A 35 -0.24 1.82 2.68
N TRP A 36 -0.15 2.61 3.73
CA TRP A 36 -0.94 3.82 3.92
C TRP A 36 -0.14 5.08 3.60
N TYR A 37 -0.83 6.06 3.02
CA TYR A 37 -0.29 7.36 2.65
C TYR A 37 -1.29 8.46 2.95
N HIS A 38 -0.82 9.61 3.43
CA HIS A 38 -1.66 10.78 3.64
C HIS A 38 -1.96 11.49 2.31
N VAL A 39 -3.21 11.92 2.14
CA VAL A 39 -3.66 12.78 1.06
C VAL A 39 -4.47 13.91 1.67
N ASP A 40 -3.92 15.13 1.61
CA ASP A 40 -4.60 16.35 2.07
C ASP A 40 -4.85 17.31 0.91
N THR A 41 -6.02 17.17 0.30
CA THR A 41 -6.46 18.00 -0.82
C THR A 41 -6.78 19.44 -0.41
N THR A 42 -7.02 19.71 0.88
CA THR A 42 -7.31 21.07 1.36
C THR A 42 -6.04 21.89 1.40
N SER A 43 -4.92 21.28 1.81
CA SER A 43 -3.62 21.96 1.91
C SER A 43 -2.88 22.06 0.56
N ASP A 44 -3.21 21.19 -0.40
CA ASP A 44 -2.72 21.26 -1.79
C ASP A 44 -3.56 22.15 -2.71
N ARG A 45 -4.57 22.85 -2.17
CA ARG A 45 -5.43 23.74 -2.96
C ARG A 45 -4.65 24.90 -3.58
N VAL A 46 -5.11 25.35 -4.74
CA VAL A 46 -4.68 26.64 -5.31
C VAL A 46 -5.30 27.76 -4.47
N ASP A 47 -4.49 28.53 -3.74
CA ASP A 47 -4.97 29.67 -2.96
C ASP A 47 -5.36 30.84 -3.87
N LEU A 48 -6.67 31.00 -4.08
CA LEU A 48 -7.28 32.15 -4.75
C LEU A 48 -7.72 33.17 -3.69
N THR A 49 -7.23 34.41 -3.73
CA THR A 49 -7.73 35.50 -2.88
C THR A 49 -8.42 36.56 -3.73
N LYS A 50 -9.71 36.84 -3.46
CA LYS A 50 -10.54 37.78 -4.26
C LYS A 50 -10.53 37.49 -5.77
N GLY A 51 -10.57 36.22 -6.16
CA GLY A 51 -10.52 35.79 -7.56
C GLY A 51 -9.14 35.97 -8.23
N LYS A 52 -8.08 36.27 -7.47
CA LYS A 52 -6.70 36.34 -7.95
C LYS A 52 -5.79 35.51 -7.05
N ALA A 53 -4.98 34.64 -7.63
CA ALA A 53 -4.02 33.83 -6.88
C ALA A 53 -3.02 34.75 -6.14
N ILE A 54 -2.76 34.47 -4.85
CA ILE A 54 -1.65 35.10 -4.12
C ILE A 54 -0.36 34.42 -4.58
N ASP A 55 0.38 35.14 -5.42
CA ASP A 55 1.81 35.01 -5.68
C ASP A 55 2.43 33.61 -5.50
N ARG A 56 2.35 32.81 -6.57
CA ARG A 56 3.38 31.87 -6.98
C ARG A 56 3.44 31.97 -8.51
N VAL A 57 4.62 31.82 -9.08
CA VAL A 57 4.99 32.05 -10.50
C VAL A 57 4.06 31.40 -11.54
N ASP A 58 3.14 30.52 -11.13
CA ASP A 58 2.08 29.93 -11.94
C ASP A 58 0.73 29.89 -11.19
N LYS A 59 -0.27 30.60 -11.71
CA LYS A 59 -1.49 31.04 -11.02
C LYS A 59 -2.53 29.92 -10.80
N HIS A 60 -2.25 28.71 -11.25
CA HIS A 60 -3.19 27.57 -11.22
C HIS A 60 -2.51 26.23 -10.86
N LYS A 61 -1.27 26.24 -10.38
CA LYS A 61 -0.51 25.00 -10.21
C LYS A 61 -0.67 24.41 -8.82
N VAL A 62 -1.32 23.24 -8.74
CA VAL A 62 -1.32 22.37 -7.56
C VAL A 62 0.13 21.97 -7.25
N THR A 63 0.56 22.14 -6.00
CA THR A 63 1.95 21.88 -5.58
C THR A 63 2.22 20.42 -5.24
N TYR A 64 1.18 19.64 -4.93
CA TYR A 64 1.27 18.23 -4.52
C TYR A 64 2.21 17.97 -3.34
N ASN A 65 2.39 18.95 -2.46
CA ASN A 65 3.24 18.82 -1.27
C ASN A 65 2.60 17.90 -0.22
N TYR A 66 1.28 17.68 -0.32
CA TYR A 66 0.51 16.85 0.61
C TYR A 66 -0.15 15.64 -0.06
N PHE A 67 0.43 15.21 -1.17
CA PHE A 67 -0.05 14.07 -1.94
C PHE A 67 0.83 12.83 -1.68
N LEU A 68 0.23 11.81 -1.08
CA LEU A 68 0.87 10.56 -0.68
C LEU A 68 2.03 10.77 0.32
N MET A 69 1.79 11.49 1.42
CA MET A 69 2.81 11.73 2.44
C MET A 69 2.95 10.57 3.44
N HIS A 70 4.06 10.56 4.16
CA HIS A 70 4.28 9.73 5.35
C HIS A 70 4.01 10.54 6.63
N ASP A 71 3.76 9.86 7.76
CA ASP A 71 3.62 10.48 9.08
C ASP A 71 4.81 11.42 9.43
N ASP A 72 5.99 11.15 8.90
CA ASP A 72 7.22 11.90 9.19
C ASP A 72 7.37 13.19 8.39
N ASP A 73 6.53 13.38 7.36
CA ASP A 73 6.55 14.59 6.53
C ASP A 73 5.84 15.77 7.20
N PHE A 74 5.14 15.58 8.34
CA PHE A 74 4.45 16.65 9.06
C PHE A 74 5.38 17.44 9.98
N SER A 75 5.46 18.76 9.76
CA SER A 75 6.44 19.69 10.36
C SER A 75 6.34 19.93 11.87
N TYR A 76 5.14 20.07 12.43
CA TYR A 76 4.94 20.44 13.85
C TYR A 76 3.78 19.68 14.48
N ALA A 77 4.07 19.06 15.63
CA ALA A 77 3.17 18.25 16.45
C ALA A 77 2.37 17.21 15.64
N LYS A 78 2.77 15.94 15.75
CA LYS A 78 1.96 14.77 15.35
C LYS A 78 0.72 14.67 16.26
N GLY A 79 -0.11 15.71 16.28
CA GLY A 79 -1.33 15.86 17.06
C GLY A 79 -2.48 15.08 16.45
N PHE A 80 -2.17 13.93 15.88
CA PHE A 80 -3.10 12.98 15.30
C PHE A 80 -2.67 11.58 15.70
N TYR A 81 -3.65 10.69 15.83
CA TYR A 81 -3.38 9.29 16.09
C TYR A 81 -3.62 8.50 14.80
N ASN A 82 -2.57 7.84 14.31
CA ASN A 82 -2.64 6.94 13.17
C ASN A 82 -2.56 5.49 13.64
N HIS A 83 -3.69 4.77 13.62
CA HIS A 83 -3.75 3.35 13.96
C HIS A 83 -2.90 2.47 13.00
N TYR A 84 -2.56 3.00 11.83
CA TYR A 84 -1.85 2.29 10.76
C TYR A 84 -0.41 2.77 10.58
N LYS A 85 0.16 3.49 11.57
CA LYS A 85 1.51 4.06 11.52
C LYS A 85 2.61 3.05 11.14
N ASP A 86 2.47 1.79 11.56
CA ASP A 86 3.46 0.73 11.31
C ASP A 86 3.33 0.16 9.87
N ARG A 87 2.32 0.59 9.13
CA ARG A 87 2.04 0.20 7.74
C ARG A 87 2.10 1.40 6.79
N MET A 88 2.79 2.47 7.17
CA MET A 88 3.04 3.58 6.24
C MET A 88 3.98 3.16 5.11
N GLY A 89 3.78 3.74 3.93
CA GLY A 89 4.55 3.43 2.74
C GLY A 89 5.59 4.50 2.41
N ASN A 90 6.75 4.08 1.90
CA ASN A 90 7.78 4.98 1.36
C ASN A 90 7.82 4.99 -0.17
N ARG A 91 7.38 3.92 -0.82
CA ARG A 91 7.50 3.73 -2.27
C ARG A 91 6.84 4.83 -3.10
N PHE A 92 5.64 5.25 -2.70
CA PHE A 92 4.89 6.33 -3.37
C PHE A 92 4.92 7.65 -2.57
N ARG A 93 5.84 7.77 -1.61
CA ARG A 93 5.91 8.93 -0.74
C ARG A 93 6.22 10.17 -1.56
N ASN A 94 5.32 11.16 -1.53
CA ASN A 94 5.39 12.39 -2.35
C ASN A 94 5.55 12.12 -3.86
N HIS A 95 4.91 11.07 -4.39
CA HIS A 95 5.10 10.57 -5.76
C HIS A 95 4.97 11.62 -6.89
N LYS A 96 4.25 12.73 -6.68
CA LYS A 96 4.12 13.81 -7.67
C LYS A 96 5.31 14.75 -7.72
N ASN A 97 6.23 14.65 -6.77
CA ASN A 97 7.51 15.33 -6.77
C ASN A 97 8.61 14.34 -7.19
N ALA A 98 8.99 14.37 -8.46
CA ALA A 98 10.00 13.46 -9.03
C ALA A 98 11.40 13.60 -8.40
N SER A 99 11.65 14.67 -7.65
CA SER A 99 12.90 14.92 -6.92
C SER A 99 12.81 14.56 -5.44
N TYR A 100 11.69 14.01 -4.96
CA TYR A 100 11.58 13.53 -3.59
C TYR A 100 12.36 12.24 -3.41
N VAL A 101 13.10 12.15 -2.31
CA VAL A 101 13.89 10.97 -1.94
C VAL A 101 13.74 10.68 -0.45
N SER A 102 13.57 9.42 -0.12
CA SER A 102 13.40 8.94 1.24
C SER A 102 14.73 8.55 1.90
N ASN A 103 15.80 8.38 1.13
CA ASN A 103 17.10 7.90 1.60
C ASN A 103 18.25 8.31 0.65
N VAL A 104 19.49 8.04 1.07
CA VAL A 104 20.70 8.33 0.27
C VAL A 104 20.73 7.57 -1.05
N ASP A 105 20.23 6.33 -1.11
CA ASP A 105 20.31 5.52 -2.35
C ASP A 105 19.42 6.09 -3.46
N GLU A 106 18.23 6.57 -3.11
CA GLU A 106 17.36 7.31 -4.03
C GLU A 106 17.98 8.65 -4.46
N ALA A 107 18.66 9.36 -3.56
CA ALA A 107 19.39 10.58 -3.91
C ALA A 107 20.56 10.29 -4.88
N MET A 108 21.30 9.20 -4.65
CA MET A 108 22.37 8.74 -5.55
C MET A 108 21.82 8.29 -6.90
N ALA A 109 20.62 7.70 -6.94
CA ALA A 109 19.94 7.36 -8.19
C ALA A 109 19.57 8.62 -8.99
N LEU A 110 19.01 9.65 -8.35
CA LEU A 110 18.73 10.93 -9.03
C LEU A 110 20.00 11.61 -9.54
N PHE A 111 21.09 11.53 -8.77
CA PHE A 111 22.40 11.98 -9.21
C PHE A 111 22.86 11.22 -10.47
N ASP A 112 22.81 9.89 -10.44
CA ASP A 112 23.18 9.00 -11.56
C ASP A 112 22.32 9.23 -12.81
N GLN A 113 21.04 9.55 -12.64
CA GLN A 113 20.12 9.85 -13.75
C GLN A 113 20.36 11.23 -14.37
N LYS A 114 20.88 12.17 -13.58
CA LYS A 114 21.06 13.57 -13.97
C LYS A 114 22.42 13.84 -14.60
N PHE A 115 23.48 13.23 -14.09
CA PHE A 115 24.85 13.48 -14.54
C PHE A 115 25.48 12.19 -15.08
N GLU A 116 25.98 12.25 -16.32
CA GLU A 116 26.71 11.16 -16.95
C GLU A 116 28.22 11.29 -16.69
N LYS A 117 28.73 12.52 -16.68
CA LYS A 117 30.17 12.80 -16.64
C LYS A 117 30.50 14.08 -15.87
N ALA A 118 31.77 14.21 -15.47
CA ALA A 118 32.27 15.37 -14.72
C ALA A 118 31.97 16.72 -15.40
N SER A 119 32.01 16.78 -16.74
CA SER A 119 31.72 18.00 -17.50
C SER A 119 30.27 18.46 -17.42
N ASP A 120 29.36 17.62 -16.91
CA ASP A 120 27.95 18.00 -16.72
C ASP A 120 27.76 18.88 -15.49
N PHE A 121 28.76 18.94 -14.60
CA PHE A 121 28.75 19.80 -13.43
C PHE A 121 28.96 21.26 -13.83
N SER A 122 28.06 22.13 -13.37
CA SER A 122 28.16 23.56 -13.60
C SER A 122 27.41 24.35 -12.53
N ASP A 123 27.67 25.65 -12.47
CA ASP A 123 26.98 26.57 -11.57
C ASP A 123 25.47 26.74 -11.87
N SER A 124 25.00 26.26 -13.02
CA SER A 124 23.59 26.29 -13.42
C SER A 124 22.92 24.91 -13.37
N ASN A 125 23.69 23.82 -13.26
CA ASN A 125 23.16 22.45 -13.29
C ASN A 125 23.18 21.78 -11.91
N TRP A 126 22.29 22.23 -11.02
CA TRP A 126 22.19 21.75 -9.64
C TRP A 126 21.33 20.48 -9.54
N LEU A 127 21.69 19.55 -8.64
CA LEU A 127 20.76 18.50 -8.21
C LEU A 127 19.84 19.06 -7.13
N ASP A 128 18.56 19.19 -7.48
CA ASP A 128 17.51 19.51 -6.52
C ASP A 128 16.93 18.18 -5.99
N VAL A 129 16.91 18.02 -4.67
CA VAL A 129 16.22 16.91 -3.98
C VAL A 129 15.29 17.45 -2.90
N TYR A 130 14.23 16.70 -2.60
CA TYR A 130 13.33 16.97 -1.50
C TYR A 130 13.42 15.81 -0.51
N ALA A 131 13.90 16.08 0.69
CA ALA A 131 14.16 15.03 1.67
C ALA A 131 14.15 15.58 3.09
N LEU A 132 13.96 14.69 4.05
CA LEU A 132 14.35 14.96 5.43
C LEU A 132 15.89 15.04 5.48
N PRO A 133 16.50 16.11 6.00
CA PRO A 133 17.96 16.27 5.95
C PRO A 133 18.75 15.10 6.56
N HIS A 134 18.25 14.51 7.65
CA HIS A 134 18.90 13.35 8.29
C HIS A 134 18.94 12.10 7.40
N ASN A 135 18.00 11.96 6.45
CA ASN A 135 18.01 10.86 5.50
C ASN A 135 19.15 10.96 4.47
N LEU A 136 19.85 12.10 4.41
CA LEU A 136 20.92 12.38 3.45
C LEU A 136 22.31 12.50 4.09
N GLU A 137 22.48 12.20 5.38
CA GLU A 137 23.76 12.40 6.10
C GLU A 137 24.95 11.69 5.45
N ASN A 138 24.72 10.53 4.82
CA ASN A 138 25.78 9.76 4.15
C ASN A 138 26.02 10.13 2.67
N LEU A 139 25.33 11.14 2.14
CA LEU A 139 25.41 11.48 0.71
C LEU A 139 26.81 11.94 0.28
N SER A 140 27.46 12.84 1.05
CA SER A 140 28.81 13.34 0.71
C SER A 140 29.80 12.19 0.59
N ARG A 141 29.79 11.27 1.58
CA ARG A 141 30.67 10.11 1.59
C ARG A 141 30.48 9.22 0.35
N LYS A 142 29.24 8.92 -0.04
CA LYS A 142 28.97 8.11 -1.24
C LYS A 142 29.39 8.78 -2.54
N LEU A 143 29.35 10.11 -2.61
CA LEU A 143 29.85 10.88 -3.75
C LEU A 143 31.38 10.87 -3.79
N GLU A 144 32.04 11.02 -2.64
CA GLU A 144 33.49 11.01 -2.51
C GLU A 144 34.09 9.66 -2.91
N GLU A 145 33.42 8.54 -2.59
CA GLU A 145 33.76 7.20 -3.07
C GLU A 145 33.80 7.09 -4.61
N ARG A 146 33.15 8.04 -5.31
CA ARG A 146 33.11 8.15 -6.79
C ARG A 146 33.96 9.30 -7.33
N GLY A 147 34.79 9.94 -6.50
CA GLY A 147 35.63 11.07 -6.90
C GLY A 147 34.88 12.40 -7.08
N VAL A 148 33.65 12.49 -6.58
CA VAL A 148 32.78 13.68 -6.69
C VAL A 148 32.68 14.35 -5.33
N ARG A 149 32.76 15.69 -5.30
CA ARG A 149 32.52 16.47 -4.07
C ARG A 149 31.38 17.44 -4.25
N ILE A 150 30.66 17.71 -3.16
CA ILE A 150 29.70 18.81 -3.09
C ILE A 150 30.51 20.12 -3.04
N ASP A 151 30.30 20.99 -4.03
CA ASP A 151 30.92 22.32 -4.09
C ASP A 151 30.05 23.39 -3.44
N LYS A 152 28.74 23.35 -3.72
CA LYS A 152 27.77 24.30 -3.16
C LYS A 152 26.56 23.57 -2.63
N TYR A 153 26.02 24.12 -1.55
CA TYR A 153 24.92 23.54 -0.80
C TYR A 153 23.92 24.62 -0.38
N HIS A 154 22.65 24.40 -0.72
CA HIS A 154 21.56 25.27 -0.26
C HIS A 154 20.36 24.45 0.20
N GLU A 155 19.89 24.76 1.40
CA GLU A 155 18.63 24.25 1.92
C GLU A 155 17.58 25.35 1.94
N SER A 156 16.34 24.98 1.63
CA SER A 156 15.19 25.87 1.75
C SER A 156 14.03 25.12 2.41
N PRO A 157 13.40 25.69 3.45
CA PRO A 157 12.23 25.08 4.05
C PRO A 157 11.09 25.03 3.04
N ILE A 158 10.30 23.96 3.08
CA ILE A 158 9.01 23.91 2.39
C ILE A 158 7.93 24.19 3.43
N SER A 159 6.99 25.06 3.09
CA SER A 159 5.94 25.46 4.03
C SER A 159 5.20 24.24 4.57
N TRP A 160 5.12 24.15 5.90
CA TRP A 160 4.27 23.22 6.65
C TRP A 160 4.62 21.73 6.54
N VAL A 161 5.72 21.36 5.88
CA VAL A 161 6.25 19.99 5.83
C VAL A 161 7.64 19.92 6.47
N SER A 162 8.03 18.75 6.97
CA SER A 162 9.31 18.50 7.65
C SER A 162 10.49 18.39 6.69
N TYR A 163 10.24 17.90 5.48
CA TYR A 163 11.28 17.78 4.46
C TYR A 163 11.62 19.15 3.88
N LYS A 164 12.85 19.29 3.40
CA LYS A 164 13.36 20.52 2.80
C LYS A 164 13.66 20.31 1.32
N LYS A 165 13.67 21.41 0.56
CA LYS A 165 14.35 21.43 -0.74
C LYS A 165 15.84 21.61 -0.48
N ILE A 166 16.64 20.70 -0.98
CA ILE A 166 18.09 20.70 -0.82
C ILE A 166 18.70 20.70 -2.22
N ARG A 167 19.63 21.62 -2.46
CA ARG A 167 20.25 21.83 -3.76
C ARG A 167 21.75 21.61 -3.63
N TYR A 168 22.30 20.77 -4.50
CA TYR A 168 23.72 20.46 -4.56
C TYR A 168 24.31 20.85 -5.91
N ALA A 169 25.41 21.59 -5.89
CA ALA A 169 26.32 21.70 -7.03
C ALA A 169 27.55 20.85 -6.74
N PHE A 170 28.13 20.25 -7.77
CA PHE A 170 29.23 19.30 -7.64
C PHE A 170 30.48 19.78 -8.36
N LYS A 171 31.62 19.24 -7.95
CA LYS A 171 32.88 19.31 -8.69
C LYS A 171 33.52 17.93 -8.74
N ASP A 172 34.19 17.65 -9.85
CA ASP A 172 35.09 16.51 -9.95
C ASP A 172 36.37 16.83 -9.18
N PHE A 173 36.80 15.91 -8.33
CA PHE A 173 38.03 16.01 -7.56
C PHE A 173 39.00 14.85 -7.86
N SER A 174 38.61 13.93 -8.73
CA SER A 174 39.46 12.81 -9.13
C SER A 174 40.66 13.25 -9.98
N ASN A 175 40.55 14.39 -10.66
CA ASN A 175 41.49 14.94 -11.66
C ASN A 175 41.86 13.97 -12.81
N ASN A 176 41.24 12.79 -12.87
CA ASN A 176 41.53 11.69 -13.80
C ASN A 176 40.23 11.03 -14.29
N PHE A 177 39.11 11.77 -14.34
CA PHE A 177 37.82 11.24 -14.77
C PHE A 177 37.93 10.60 -16.16
N GLN A 178 37.47 9.35 -16.27
CA GLN A 178 37.43 8.58 -17.50
C GLN A 178 36.01 8.03 -17.64
N LEU A 179 35.34 8.38 -18.74
CA LEU A 179 34.02 7.84 -19.05
C LEU A 179 34.17 6.39 -19.53
N LYS A 180 33.52 5.46 -18.83
CA LYS A 180 33.54 4.05 -19.21
C LYS A 180 32.37 3.75 -20.16
N GLU A 181 32.66 3.27 -21.35
CA GLU A 181 31.62 2.80 -22.26
C GLU A 181 31.24 1.35 -21.96
N ILE A 182 29.94 1.06 -21.93
CA ILE A 182 29.39 -0.28 -21.70
C ILE A 182 28.40 -0.57 -22.82
N SER A 183 28.65 -1.65 -23.57
CA SER A 183 27.65 -2.18 -24.48
C SER A 183 26.56 -2.90 -23.67
N ALA A 184 25.30 -2.61 -23.97
CA ALA A 184 24.17 -3.25 -23.32
C ALA A 184 23.19 -3.81 -24.37
N SER A 185 22.54 -4.92 -24.05
CA SER A 185 21.41 -5.42 -24.83
C SER A 185 20.25 -5.72 -23.90
N VAL A 186 19.03 -5.42 -24.36
CA VAL A 186 17.81 -5.63 -23.59
C VAL A 186 16.91 -6.61 -24.33
N SER A 187 16.27 -7.51 -23.60
CA SER A 187 15.27 -8.43 -24.14
C SER A 187 14.18 -8.71 -23.11
N GLN A 188 13.01 -9.17 -23.56
CA GLN A 188 12.01 -9.69 -22.63
C GLN A 188 12.51 -10.97 -21.98
N ASN A 189 12.30 -11.07 -20.67
CA ASN A 189 12.67 -12.25 -19.90
C ASN A 189 11.48 -13.21 -19.80
N SER A 190 11.73 -14.50 -20.00
CA SER A 190 10.70 -15.54 -20.03
C SER A 190 10.57 -16.32 -18.72
N ASN A 191 11.22 -15.87 -17.64
CA ASN A 191 11.19 -16.58 -16.36
C ASN A 191 9.85 -16.36 -15.63
N LEU A 192 8.93 -17.33 -15.75
CA LEU A 192 7.62 -17.33 -15.09
C LEU A 192 7.64 -17.84 -13.64
N GLY A 193 8.81 -18.16 -13.06
CA GLY A 193 8.90 -18.76 -11.72
C GLY A 193 8.76 -17.78 -10.56
N LYS A 194 8.78 -16.47 -10.81
CA LYS A 194 8.71 -15.41 -9.79
C LYS A 194 7.53 -14.47 -10.05
N THR A 195 7.02 -13.84 -8.99
CA THR A 195 6.02 -12.77 -9.10
C THR A 195 6.52 -11.68 -10.06
N PHE A 196 5.65 -11.22 -10.96
CA PHE A 196 5.99 -10.32 -12.07
C PHE A 196 7.02 -10.86 -13.08
N GLY A 197 7.28 -12.17 -13.09
CA GLY A 197 8.21 -12.81 -14.04
C GLY A 197 7.90 -12.51 -15.51
N LYS A 198 6.61 -12.53 -15.90
CA LYS A 198 6.15 -12.13 -17.24
C LYS A 198 6.44 -10.66 -17.58
N TYR A 199 6.51 -9.81 -16.54
CA TYR A 199 6.73 -8.38 -16.66
C TYR A 199 8.17 -8.03 -16.33
N SER A 200 9.13 -8.73 -16.94
CA SER A 200 10.55 -8.49 -16.69
C SER A 200 11.37 -8.39 -17.96
N LEU A 201 12.45 -7.61 -17.86
CA LEU A 201 13.43 -7.39 -18.91
C LEU A 201 14.78 -7.95 -18.48
N LYS A 202 15.42 -8.69 -19.37
CA LYS A 202 16.82 -9.09 -19.22
C LYS A 202 17.70 -7.99 -19.81
N VAL A 203 18.64 -7.52 -19.03
CA VAL A 203 19.70 -6.60 -19.44
C VAL A 203 21.02 -7.35 -19.39
N THR A 204 21.72 -7.45 -20.50
CA THR A 204 23.08 -8.00 -20.58
C THR A 204 24.06 -6.86 -20.79
N LEU A 205 25.21 -6.90 -20.10
CA LEU A 205 26.23 -5.86 -20.10
C LEU A 205 27.58 -6.42 -20.55
N ASN A 206 28.32 -5.64 -21.32
CA ASN A 206 29.70 -5.92 -21.68
C ASN A 206 30.54 -4.62 -21.70
N PRO A 207 31.53 -4.45 -20.80
CA PRO A 207 31.87 -5.35 -19.69
C PRO A 207 30.80 -5.33 -18.57
N ASN A 208 30.61 -6.46 -17.87
CA ASN A 208 29.65 -6.60 -16.76
C ASN A 208 30.27 -6.26 -15.39
N GLU A 209 31.04 -5.18 -15.31
CA GLU A 209 31.79 -4.80 -14.09
C GLU A 209 31.05 -3.76 -13.25
N VAL A 210 30.07 -3.06 -13.84
CA VAL A 210 29.33 -2.00 -13.16
C VAL A 210 28.26 -2.57 -12.23
N SER A 211 28.25 -2.08 -10.98
CA SER A 211 27.15 -2.31 -10.05
C SER A 211 26.01 -1.34 -10.35
N LEU A 212 24.82 -1.87 -10.61
CA LEU A 212 23.60 -1.11 -10.88
C LEU A 212 22.55 -1.48 -9.85
N ASP A 213 21.92 -0.45 -9.30
CA ASP A 213 20.80 -0.57 -8.39
C ASP A 213 19.50 -0.25 -9.13
N LYS A 214 18.37 -0.45 -8.44
CA LYS A 214 17.02 -0.20 -8.95
C LYS A 214 16.88 1.16 -9.66
N GLY A 215 17.44 2.21 -9.07
CA GLY A 215 17.33 3.58 -9.59
C GLY A 215 18.17 3.87 -10.84
N ASN A 216 19.06 2.96 -11.26
CA ASN A 216 19.84 3.11 -12.49
C ASN A 216 19.05 2.69 -13.74
N PHE A 217 17.93 1.98 -13.59
CA PHE A 217 17.06 1.56 -14.68
C PHE A 217 15.86 2.51 -14.77
N ILE A 218 15.74 3.22 -15.88
CA ILE A 218 14.68 4.19 -16.11
C ILE A 218 13.70 3.59 -17.10
N VAL A 219 12.43 3.54 -16.72
CA VAL A 219 11.39 2.95 -17.56
C VAL A 219 10.25 3.93 -17.82
N THR A 220 9.65 3.82 -19.00
CA THR A 220 8.41 4.55 -19.33
C THR A 220 7.19 3.65 -19.18
N ASN A 221 6.04 4.25 -18.87
CA ASN A 221 4.73 3.58 -18.75
C ASN A 221 4.65 2.41 -17.74
N ALA A 222 5.66 2.25 -16.89
CA ALA A 222 5.74 1.28 -15.80
C ALA A 222 6.67 1.84 -14.72
N MET A 223 6.84 1.11 -13.63
CA MET A 223 7.87 1.36 -12.62
C MET A 223 8.77 0.14 -12.49
N VAL A 224 10.02 0.36 -12.08
CA VAL A 224 10.86 -0.75 -11.64
C VAL A 224 10.36 -1.21 -10.28
N ASN A 225 10.07 -2.49 -10.15
CA ASN A 225 9.74 -3.12 -8.87
C ASN A 225 11.03 -3.55 -8.15
N ASN A 226 11.82 -4.38 -8.80
CA ASN A 226 13.05 -4.96 -8.26
C ASN A 226 14.07 -5.23 -9.38
N VAL A 227 15.34 -5.38 -9.01
CA VAL A 227 16.44 -5.77 -9.90
C VAL A 227 17.20 -6.93 -9.29
N GLU A 228 17.51 -7.94 -10.11
CA GLU A 228 18.29 -9.11 -9.73
C GLU A 228 19.58 -9.16 -10.56
N LYS A 229 20.74 -9.19 -9.89
CA LYS A 229 22.03 -9.41 -10.54
C LYS A 229 22.14 -10.85 -11.02
N VAL A 230 22.60 -11.03 -12.24
CA VAL A 230 22.87 -12.32 -12.89
C VAL A 230 24.24 -12.28 -13.57
N SER A 231 24.73 -13.43 -14.04
CA SER A 231 26.12 -13.62 -14.49
C SER A 231 26.60 -12.61 -15.53
N ASP A 232 25.74 -12.24 -16.48
CA ASP A 232 26.03 -11.37 -17.62
C ASP A 232 25.28 -10.03 -17.54
N GLY A 233 24.60 -9.73 -16.43
CA GLY A 233 23.91 -8.45 -16.26
C GLY A 233 22.84 -8.49 -15.18
N TYR A 234 21.60 -8.13 -15.54
CA TYR A 234 20.50 -7.95 -14.60
C TYR A 234 19.16 -8.44 -15.16
N ILE A 235 18.26 -8.87 -14.27
CA ILE A 235 16.83 -9.00 -14.56
C ILE A 235 16.11 -7.84 -13.87
N VAL A 236 15.36 -7.07 -14.64
CA VAL A 236 14.60 -5.89 -14.18
C VAL A 236 13.12 -6.27 -14.16
N TYR A 237 12.56 -6.38 -12.96
CA TYR A 237 11.14 -6.67 -12.75
C TYR A 237 10.37 -5.36 -12.76
N LEU A 238 9.32 -5.31 -13.57
CA LEU A 238 8.47 -4.14 -13.74
C LEU A 238 7.15 -4.34 -13.00
N ASP A 239 6.61 -3.24 -12.49
CA ASP A 239 5.23 -3.17 -12.07
C ASP A 239 4.58 -1.80 -12.37
N HIS A 240 3.41 -1.52 -11.76
CA HIS A 240 2.63 -0.28 -11.96
C HIS A 240 2.59 0.22 -13.41
N PHE A 241 2.24 -0.66 -14.34
CA PHE A 241 1.99 -0.23 -15.71
C PHE A 241 0.86 0.80 -15.71
N THR A 242 0.95 1.77 -16.61
CA THR A 242 -0.04 2.86 -16.70
C THR A 242 -1.44 2.35 -17.04
N LYS A 243 -1.54 1.14 -17.60
CA LYS A 243 -2.79 0.49 -18.01
C LYS A 243 -2.70 -1.04 -17.93
N TYR A 244 -3.87 -1.69 -17.80
CA TYR A 244 -4.04 -3.14 -17.86
C TYR A 244 -4.43 -3.60 -19.28
N GLU A 245 -3.55 -3.32 -20.23
CA GLU A 245 -3.68 -3.72 -21.63
C GLU A 245 -2.29 -3.79 -22.27
N LYS A 246 -2.22 -3.97 -23.59
CA LYS A 246 -0.97 -3.86 -24.35
C LYS A 246 -0.30 -2.51 -24.11
N THR A 247 0.85 -2.55 -23.44
CA THR A 247 1.58 -1.36 -23.01
C THR A 247 3.03 -1.45 -23.45
N LYS A 248 3.49 -0.42 -24.16
CA LYS A 248 4.89 -0.29 -24.56
C LYS A 248 5.72 0.36 -23.45
N VAL A 249 6.79 -0.31 -23.07
CA VAL A 249 7.78 0.15 -22.09
C VAL A 249 9.10 0.35 -22.78
N LYS A 250 9.69 1.54 -22.61
CA LYS A 250 11.07 1.81 -22.97
C LYS A 250 11.95 1.69 -21.73
N LEU A 251 13.13 1.07 -21.86
CA LEU A 251 14.14 0.99 -20.81
C LEU A 251 15.39 1.78 -21.20
N ASP A 252 15.90 2.57 -20.26
CA ASP A 252 17.17 3.27 -20.35
C ASP A 252 18.02 2.97 -19.09
N ILE A 253 19.33 3.11 -19.20
CA ILE A 253 20.27 2.81 -18.11
C ILE A 253 21.16 4.03 -17.90
N LYS A 254 21.21 4.54 -16.67
CA LYS A 254 22.07 5.67 -16.31
C LYS A 254 22.85 5.43 -15.05
N LYS A 255 24.14 5.76 -15.11
CA LYS A 255 25.04 5.80 -13.96
C LYS A 255 26.14 6.81 -14.23
N TYR A 256 26.45 7.67 -13.27
CA TYR A 256 27.57 8.58 -13.39
C TYR A 256 28.87 7.83 -13.67
N GLY A 257 29.69 8.36 -14.58
CA GLY A 257 30.95 7.77 -15.04
C GLY A 257 30.79 6.66 -16.08
N HIS A 258 29.57 6.32 -16.49
CA HIS A 258 29.31 5.22 -17.42
C HIS A 258 28.34 5.64 -18.52
N LYS A 259 28.70 5.32 -19.77
CA LYS A 259 27.84 5.51 -20.95
C LYS A 259 27.37 4.16 -21.46
N PHE A 260 26.06 3.95 -21.45
CA PHE A 260 25.45 2.70 -21.88
C PHE A 260 25.02 2.77 -23.35
N ASN A 261 25.71 2.02 -24.20
CA ASN A 261 25.39 1.91 -25.62
C ASN A 261 24.45 0.70 -25.81
N ILE A 262 23.13 0.95 -25.80
CA ILE A 262 22.14 -0.12 -25.99
C ILE A 262 22.07 -0.52 -27.48
N THR A 263 22.41 -1.78 -27.77
CA THR A 263 22.31 -2.37 -29.11
C THR A 263 20.91 -2.96 -29.34
N GLY A 264 20.30 -2.69 -30.50
CA GLY A 264 18.97 -3.20 -30.85
C GLY A 264 17.84 -2.31 -30.36
N THR A 265 16.71 -2.93 -29.97
CA THR A 265 15.57 -2.21 -29.40
C THR A 265 15.70 -2.06 -27.89
N ASN A 266 15.23 -0.94 -27.37
CA ASN A 266 15.01 -0.74 -25.94
C ASN A 266 13.54 -0.51 -25.60
N GLU A 267 12.62 -0.77 -26.53
CA GLU A 267 11.17 -0.71 -26.36
C GLU A 267 10.55 -2.10 -26.50
N PHE A 268 9.69 -2.47 -25.56
CA PHE A 268 9.05 -3.77 -25.46
C PHE A 268 7.55 -3.63 -25.13
N GLU A 269 6.71 -4.43 -25.77
CA GLU A 269 5.27 -4.47 -25.50
C GLU A 269 4.94 -5.59 -24.52
N PHE A 270 4.18 -5.26 -23.46
CA PHE A 270 3.66 -6.21 -22.51
C PHE A 270 2.14 -6.24 -22.57
N ASP A 271 1.56 -7.44 -22.61
CA ASP A 271 0.12 -7.63 -22.38
C ASP A 271 -0.15 -7.72 -20.87
N VAL A 272 -0.49 -6.56 -20.30
CA VAL A 272 -0.69 -6.38 -18.86
C VAL A 272 -2.10 -6.82 -18.50
N GLN A 273 -2.20 -7.78 -17.58
CA GLN A 273 -3.46 -8.41 -17.22
C GLN A 273 -3.63 -8.44 -15.71
N LYS A 274 -4.88 -8.47 -15.28
CA LYS A 274 -5.28 -8.48 -13.89
C LYS A 274 -6.20 -9.68 -13.63
N HIS A 275 -6.06 -10.29 -12.45
CA HIS A 275 -7.00 -11.34 -12.02
C HIS A 275 -8.42 -10.80 -11.95
N GLN A 276 -9.40 -11.66 -12.26
CA GLN A 276 -10.81 -11.32 -12.08
C GLN A 276 -11.13 -11.10 -10.59
N THR A 277 -12.10 -10.23 -10.31
CA THR A 277 -12.58 -10.02 -8.93
C THR A 277 -13.12 -11.34 -8.37
N PRO A 278 -12.75 -11.73 -7.13
CA PRO A 278 -13.27 -12.95 -6.54
C PRO A 278 -14.79 -12.90 -6.35
N GLU A 279 -15.38 -14.09 -6.28
CA GLU A 279 -16.79 -14.31 -5.93
C GLU A 279 -16.90 -15.13 -4.62
N ALA A 280 -16.07 -14.78 -3.65
CA ALA A 280 -16.04 -15.41 -2.34
C ALA A 280 -17.37 -15.22 -1.61
N LYS A 281 -17.75 -16.20 -0.79
CA LYS A 281 -18.94 -16.13 0.08
C LYS A 281 -18.56 -16.41 1.53
N ILE A 282 -19.33 -15.85 2.46
CA ILE A 282 -19.16 -16.04 3.90
C ILE A 282 -20.22 -16.99 4.43
N ILE A 283 -19.78 -18.08 5.05
CA ILE A 283 -20.60 -18.90 5.94
C ILE A 283 -20.15 -18.60 7.37
N SER A 284 -20.99 -17.93 8.14
CA SER A 284 -20.70 -17.67 9.55
C SER A 284 -20.84 -18.95 10.36
N LEU A 285 -19.83 -19.25 11.19
CA LEU A 285 -19.77 -20.48 12.00
C LEU A 285 -20.17 -20.20 13.46
N SER A 286 -19.91 -18.98 13.94
CA SER A 286 -20.20 -18.57 15.31
C SER A 286 -20.44 -17.06 15.40
N ASP A 287 -20.34 -16.52 16.61
CA ASP A 287 -20.36 -15.10 16.94
C ASP A 287 -19.04 -14.37 16.59
N ASN A 288 -17.96 -15.10 16.30
CA ASN A 288 -16.65 -14.52 15.96
C ASN A 288 -15.82 -15.37 14.98
N SER A 289 -16.41 -16.35 14.31
CA SER A 289 -15.72 -17.17 13.31
C SER A 289 -16.56 -17.38 12.05
N ILE A 290 -15.87 -17.44 10.91
CA ILE A 290 -16.46 -17.58 9.58
C ILE A 290 -15.67 -18.57 8.74
N LYS A 291 -16.29 -19.00 7.65
CA LYS A 291 -15.68 -19.79 6.59
C LYS A 291 -15.89 -19.08 5.25
N LEU A 292 -14.80 -18.87 4.53
CA LEU A 292 -14.82 -18.36 3.16
C LEU A 292 -14.95 -19.52 2.17
N THR A 293 -15.97 -19.49 1.33
CA THR A 293 -16.13 -20.41 0.20
C THR A 293 -15.89 -19.68 -1.12
N ASN A 294 -15.73 -20.43 -2.22
CA ASN A 294 -15.31 -19.90 -3.53
C ASN A 294 -13.98 -19.13 -3.46
N VAL A 295 -13.06 -19.65 -2.64
CA VAL A 295 -11.70 -19.13 -2.48
C VAL A 295 -10.71 -20.26 -2.72
N SER A 296 -9.49 -19.91 -3.10
CA SER A 296 -8.43 -20.89 -3.38
C SER A 296 -7.04 -20.35 -3.04
N SER A 297 -6.04 -21.23 -3.10
CA SER A 297 -4.63 -20.84 -2.96
C SER A 297 -4.25 -19.78 -4.01
N GLY A 298 -3.54 -18.74 -3.58
CA GLY A 298 -3.21 -17.58 -4.43
C GLY A 298 -4.10 -16.37 -4.17
N MET A 299 -5.16 -16.54 -3.38
CA MET A 299 -5.93 -15.44 -2.81
C MET A 299 -5.43 -15.01 -1.42
N GLU A 300 -5.91 -13.87 -0.96
CA GLU A 300 -5.79 -13.39 0.41
C GLU A 300 -7.09 -12.75 0.87
N SER A 301 -7.26 -12.73 2.18
CA SER A 301 -8.36 -12.04 2.84
C SER A 301 -7.88 -11.20 4.01
N ARG A 302 -8.73 -10.28 4.44
CA ARG A 302 -8.56 -9.54 5.70
C ARG A 302 -9.91 -9.15 6.28
N ASN A 303 -9.94 -8.97 7.59
CA ASN A 303 -11.08 -8.40 8.28
C ASN A 303 -10.86 -6.88 8.44
N ASN A 304 -11.83 -6.09 7.99
CA ASN A 304 -11.75 -4.63 7.91
C ASN A 304 -10.46 -4.18 7.21
N PHE A 305 -9.77 -3.20 7.79
CA PHE A 305 -8.46 -2.71 7.31
C PHE A 305 -7.28 -3.42 7.99
N GLY A 306 -7.47 -4.64 8.49
CA GLY A 306 -6.39 -5.47 9.04
C GLY A 306 -5.32 -5.81 8.00
N GLU A 307 -4.34 -6.61 8.40
CA GLU A 307 -3.34 -7.13 7.47
C GLU A 307 -3.93 -8.21 6.55
N TRP A 308 -3.41 -8.26 5.32
CA TRP A 308 -3.75 -9.31 4.37
C TRP A 308 -3.16 -10.65 4.85
N LYS A 309 -4.01 -11.68 4.85
CA LYS A 309 -3.65 -13.04 5.23
C LYS A 309 -3.88 -13.98 4.05
N ASN A 310 -2.90 -14.84 3.81
CA ASN A 310 -2.94 -15.81 2.75
C ASN A 310 -4.10 -16.79 2.96
N ILE A 311 -4.88 -17.03 1.91
CA ILE A 311 -5.80 -18.16 1.84
C ILE A 311 -5.00 -19.37 1.36
N THR A 312 -5.00 -20.44 2.14
CA THR A 312 -4.16 -21.64 1.90
C THR A 312 -4.89 -22.78 1.21
N ASN A 313 -6.22 -22.79 1.26
CA ASN A 313 -7.06 -23.86 0.76
C ASN A 313 -8.48 -23.35 0.53
N ASP A 314 -9.28 -24.15 -0.16
CA ASP A 314 -10.71 -23.93 -0.31
C ASP A 314 -11.41 -24.06 1.05
N ASN A 315 -12.57 -23.41 1.22
CA ASN A 315 -13.33 -23.43 2.48
C ASN A 315 -12.52 -22.91 3.69
N PHE A 316 -11.81 -21.80 3.50
CA PHE A 316 -10.86 -21.25 4.46
C PHE A 316 -11.54 -20.65 5.69
N GLU A 317 -11.21 -21.13 6.89
CA GLU A 317 -11.79 -20.64 8.14
C GLU A 317 -10.99 -19.48 8.73
N ILE A 318 -11.71 -18.48 9.26
CA ILE A 318 -11.15 -17.31 9.92
C ILE A 318 -11.81 -17.18 11.28
N ASN A 319 -10.99 -17.24 12.32
CA ASN A 319 -11.41 -17.07 13.71
C ASN A 319 -11.11 -15.63 14.19
N ASN A 320 -11.77 -15.23 15.27
CA ASN A 320 -11.62 -13.91 15.90
C ASN A 320 -11.91 -12.75 14.94
N VAL A 321 -12.93 -12.89 14.10
CA VAL A 321 -13.40 -11.79 13.26
C VAL A 321 -14.16 -10.76 14.08
N VAL A 322 -14.03 -9.50 13.69
CA VAL A 322 -14.74 -8.35 14.24
C VAL A 322 -15.71 -7.84 13.19
N LEU A 323 -16.85 -7.29 13.64
CA LEU A 323 -17.87 -6.71 12.77
C LEU A 323 -17.31 -5.64 11.81
N GLY A 324 -17.98 -5.49 10.68
CA GLY A 324 -17.60 -4.58 9.59
C GLY A 324 -17.64 -5.31 8.26
N SER A 325 -16.47 -5.69 7.72
CA SER A 325 -16.39 -6.42 6.45
C SER A 325 -15.22 -7.41 6.38
N ILE A 326 -15.32 -8.33 5.42
CA ILE A 326 -14.21 -9.14 4.95
C ILE A 326 -13.87 -8.69 3.53
N SER A 327 -12.60 -8.40 3.29
CA SER A 327 -12.07 -8.12 1.96
C SER A 327 -11.35 -9.33 1.43
N VAL A 328 -11.54 -9.67 0.15
CA VAL A 328 -10.89 -10.80 -0.54
C VAL A 328 -10.34 -10.33 -1.89
N ARG A 329 -9.14 -10.78 -2.26
CA ARG A 329 -8.56 -10.58 -3.60
C ARG A 329 -7.65 -11.73 -4.01
N HIS A 330 -7.43 -11.91 -5.30
CA HIS A 330 -6.27 -12.63 -5.81
C HIS A 330 -5.02 -11.78 -5.62
N LYS A 331 -3.89 -12.39 -5.28
CA LYS A 331 -2.59 -11.72 -5.22
C LYS A 331 -1.99 -11.56 -6.61
N HIS A 332 -0.92 -10.78 -6.69
CA HIS A 332 -0.02 -10.85 -7.83
C HIS A 332 0.46 -12.29 -8.04
N SER A 333 0.60 -12.65 -9.31
CA SER A 333 1.16 -13.90 -9.76
C SER A 333 2.35 -13.64 -10.69
N ALA A 334 2.92 -14.68 -11.27
CA ALA A 334 4.00 -14.51 -12.24
C ALA A 334 3.57 -13.76 -13.50
N ASN A 335 2.28 -13.83 -13.86
CA ASN A 335 1.76 -13.40 -15.16
C ASN A 335 0.53 -12.46 -15.10
N MET A 336 0.01 -12.16 -13.91
CA MET A 336 -1.14 -11.28 -13.71
C MET A 336 -1.02 -10.48 -12.41
N TYR A 337 -1.58 -9.27 -12.44
CA TYR A 337 -1.78 -8.39 -11.28
C TYR A 337 -2.86 -8.92 -10.34
N GLU A 338 -2.78 -8.50 -9.08
CA GLU A 338 -3.79 -8.70 -8.05
C GLU A 338 -5.17 -8.23 -8.53
N SER A 339 -6.23 -8.94 -8.16
CA SER A 339 -7.59 -8.60 -8.59
C SER A 339 -8.10 -7.29 -7.97
N ASP A 340 -9.25 -6.81 -8.44
CA ASP A 340 -10.00 -5.84 -7.63
C ASP A 340 -10.44 -6.54 -6.33
N ILE A 341 -10.68 -5.74 -5.30
CA ILE A 341 -11.05 -6.24 -3.99
C ILE A 341 -12.56 -6.47 -3.97
N GLN A 342 -12.95 -7.69 -3.64
CA GLN A 342 -14.31 -8.00 -3.24
C GLN A 342 -14.47 -7.64 -1.76
N VAL A 343 -15.48 -6.83 -1.43
CA VAL A 343 -15.81 -6.47 -0.04
C VAL A 343 -17.16 -7.08 0.30
N ILE A 344 -17.17 -7.94 1.32
CA ILE A 344 -18.37 -8.63 1.79
C ILE A 344 -18.70 -8.09 3.19
N PRO A 345 -19.88 -7.50 3.42
CA PRO A 345 -20.26 -7.02 4.75
C PRO A 345 -20.39 -8.19 5.72
N LEU A 346 -19.98 -7.96 6.96
CA LEU A 346 -20.10 -8.92 8.06
C LEU A 346 -21.06 -8.37 9.11
N LEU A 347 -22.25 -8.94 9.15
CA LEU A 347 -23.37 -8.50 9.99
C LEU A 347 -23.41 -9.27 11.31
N LYS A 348 -24.20 -8.75 12.26
CA LYS A 348 -24.48 -9.42 13.54
C LYS A 348 -25.94 -9.86 13.58
N GLY A 349 -26.18 -11.07 14.06
CA GLY A 349 -27.53 -11.58 14.30
C GLY A 349 -28.28 -10.70 15.30
N ASN A 350 -29.59 -10.54 15.08
CA ASN A 350 -30.44 -9.72 15.94
C ASN A 350 -30.70 -10.43 17.27
N ASP A 351 -30.36 -9.80 18.40
CA ASP A 351 -30.64 -10.28 19.76
C ASP A 351 -31.82 -9.54 20.44
N ASN A 352 -32.23 -8.38 19.92
CA ASN A 352 -33.32 -7.58 20.50
C ASN A 352 -34.64 -8.37 20.57
N ASP A 353 -34.88 -9.20 19.54
CA ASP A 353 -36.07 -10.04 19.46
C ASP A 353 -36.06 -11.16 20.51
N LEU A 354 -34.88 -11.73 20.81
CA LEU A 354 -34.72 -12.78 21.82
C LEU A 354 -35.10 -12.29 23.22
N ARG A 355 -34.59 -11.12 23.60
CA ARG A 355 -34.82 -10.53 24.92
C ARG A 355 -36.30 -10.27 25.20
N ASN A 356 -37.08 -10.00 24.15
CA ASN A 356 -38.51 -9.74 24.27
C ASN A 356 -39.36 -11.01 24.23
N LYS A 357 -38.93 -12.05 23.50
CA LYS A 357 -39.71 -13.28 23.28
C LYS A 357 -39.44 -14.39 24.29
N VAL A 358 -38.18 -14.62 24.65
CA VAL A 358 -37.78 -15.83 25.37
C VAL A 358 -38.12 -15.70 26.86
N ARG A 359 -38.90 -16.65 27.39
CA ARG A 359 -39.35 -16.67 28.79
C ARG A 359 -39.30 -18.08 29.37
N VAL A 360 -39.22 -18.18 30.70
CA VAL A 360 -39.31 -19.46 31.42
C VAL A 360 -40.65 -19.53 32.15
N HIS A 361 -41.43 -20.57 31.87
CA HIS A 361 -42.69 -20.85 32.56
C HIS A 361 -42.77 -22.34 32.90
N ASN A 362 -43.02 -22.68 34.16
CA ASN A 362 -43.14 -24.07 34.65
C ASN A 362 -41.99 -24.98 34.17
N ARG A 363 -40.73 -24.52 34.33
CA ARG A 363 -39.51 -25.22 33.87
C ARG A 363 -39.44 -25.48 32.35
N VAL A 364 -40.20 -24.73 31.56
CA VAL A 364 -40.19 -24.78 30.09
C VAL A 364 -39.73 -23.43 29.57
N ILE A 365 -38.79 -23.44 28.62
CA ILE A 365 -38.39 -22.24 27.88
C ILE A 365 -39.34 -22.09 26.69
N VAL A 366 -40.02 -20.95 26.59
CA VAL A 366 -40.95 -20.60 25.48
C VAL A 366 -40.45 -19.38 24.72
N GLY A 367 -41.04 -19.11 23.56
CA GLY A 367 -40.66 -17.97 22.71
C GLY A 367 -39.40 -18.22 21.89
N VAL A 368 -39.03 -19.49 21.72
CA VAL A 368 -37.92 -19.95 20.89
C VAL A 368 -38.41 -20.51 19.55
N ASP A 369 -37.56 -20.54 18.54
CA ASP A 369 -37.87 -21.13 17.23
C ASP A 369 -36.61 -21.66 16.52
N ASN A 370 -36.76 -22.06 15.26
CA ASN A 370 -35.69 -22.67 14.46
C ASN A 370 -34.59 -21.71 13.98
N SER A 371 -34.73 -20.41 14.24
CA SER A 371 -33.68 -19.42 14.01
C SER A 371 -32.70 -19.32 15.19
N MET A 372 -32.93 -20.09 16.26
CA MET A 372 -32.20 -20.00 17.52
C MET A 372 -31.46 -21.29 17.88
N GLU A 373 -30.42 -21.15 18.69
CA GLU A 373 -29.69 -22.26 19.30
C GLU A 373 -29.50 -22.01 20.79
N PHE A 374 -29.34 -23.09 21.55
CA PHE A 374 -29.14 -23.02 22.99
C PHE A 374 -28.02 -23.94 23.46
N ARG A 375 -27.46 -23.64 24.63
CA ARG A 375 -26.56 -24.52 25.38
C ARG A 375 -26.71 -24.27 26.87
N LEU A 376 -26.26 -25.22 27.69
CA LEU A 376 -26.09 -24.96 29.11
C LEU A 376 -24.84 -24.08 29.30
N GLU A 377 -24.92 -23.08 30.18
CA GLU A 377 -23.83 -22.13 30.40
C GLU A 377 -22.53 -22.85 30.79
N ASN A 378 -21.41 -22.41 30.22
CA ASN A 378 -20.09 -23.03 30.37
C ASN A 378 -20.01 -24.50 29.95
N GLN A 379 -20.97 -25.00 29.17
CA GLN A 379 -20.96 -26.38 28.69
C GLN A 379 -21.19 -26.49 27.18
N GLY A 380 -20.36 -27.32 26.55
CA GLY A 380 -20.63 -27.96 25.26
C GLY A 380 -20.79 -27.05 24.04
N SER A 381 -21.19 -27.71 22.95
CA SER A 381 -21.55 -27.10 21.67
C SER A 381 -22.97 -26.56 21.69
N TRP A 382 -23.23 -25.55 20.86
CA TRP A 382 -24.57 -25.04 20.64
C TRP A 382 -25.47 -26.11 20.01
N THR A 383 -26.70 -26.23 20.53
CA THR A 383 -27.72 -27.14 20.04
C THR A 383 -28.79 -26.35 19.32
N LYS A 384 -29.02 -26.66 18.04
CA LYS A 384 -30.06 -26.02 17.23
C LYS A 384 -31.45 -26.29 17.81
N ILE A 385 -32.27 -25.25 17.95
CA ILE A 385 -33.66 -25.39 18.34
C ILE A 385 -34.48 -25.80 17.11
N THR A 386 -35.36 -26.78 17.26
CA THR A 386 -36.27 -27.24 16.19
C THR A 386 -37.74 -27.13 16.59
N THR A 387 -38.02 -26.66 17.81
CA THR A 387 -39.34 -26.60 18.43
C THR A 387 -39.68 -25.17 18.83
N ARG A 388 -40.95 -24.92 19.21
CA ARG A 388 -41.39 -23.62 19.77
C ARG A 388 -41.22 -23.48 21.28
N LYS A 389 -40.80 -24.56 21.94
CA LYS A 389 -40.58 -24.65 23.38
C LYS A 389 -39.54 -25.73 23.70
N LEU A 390 -38.74 -25.52 24.74
CA LEU A 390 -37.80 -26.50 25.27
C LEU A 390 -38.28 -26.99 26.64
N SER A 391 -38.55 -28.29 26.74
CA SER A 391 -39.03 -28.98 27.96
C SER A 391 -38.07 -30.09 28.37
N ASN A 392 -38.25 -30.65 29.57
CA ASN A 392 -37.40 -31.71 30.13
C ASN A 392 -35.92 -31.33 30.25
N LEU A 393 -35.64 -30.03 30.41
CA LEU A 393 -34.31 -29.50 30.68
C LEU A 393 -33.98 -29.68 32.17
N ALA A 394 -32.71 -30.02 32.45
CA ALA A 394 -32.20 -30.06 33.81
C ALA A 394 -32.21 -28.65 34.43
N SER A 395 -32.19 -28.59 35.76
CA SER A 395 -32.01 -27.29 36.43
C SER A 395 -30.64 -26.72 36.09
N GLY A 396 -30.60 -25.43 35.77
CA GLY A 396 -29.38 -24.77 35.34
C GLY A 396 -29.65 -23.50 34.54
N THR A 397 -28.54 -22.84 34.19
CA THR A 397 -28.53 -21.57 33.46
C THR A 397 -28.24 -21.84 31.99
N TYR A 398 -29.19 -21.54 31.12
CA TYR A 398 -29.11 -21.76 29.67
C TYR A 398 -28.82 -20.46 28.93
N GLN A 399 -27.93 -20.56 27.94
CA GLN A 399 -27.64 -19.50 26.99
C GLN A 399 -28.40 -19.77 25.69
N ILE A 400 -29.03 -18.73 25.13
CA ILE A 400 -29.82 -18.80 23.88
C ILE A 400 -29.39 -17.65 22.98
N ARG A 401 -29.16 -17.92 21.70
CA ARG A 401 -28.82 -16.89 20.70
C ARG A 401 -29.44 -17.19 19.34
N THR A 402 -29.49 -16.18 18.47
CA THR A 402 -29.85 -16.33 17.06
C THR A 402 -28.68 -17.00 16.35
N ILE A 403 -28.96 -18.05 15.57
CA ILE A 403 -27.95 -18.84 14.86
C ILE A 403 -27.25 -17.97 13.81
N ALA A 404 -25.96 -18.20 13.64
CA ALA A 404 -25.19 -17.66 12.52
C ALA A 404 -25.78 -18.09 11.16
N ASN A 405 -25.74 -17.21 10.16
CA ASN A 405 -26.17 -17.51 8.80
C ASN A 405 -25.25 -16.86 7.76
N GLU A 406 -25.63 -16.88 6.47
CA GLU A 406 -24.81 -16.28 5.40
C GLU A 406 -24.46 -14.83 5.75
N ASN A 407 -23.16 -14.51 5.77
CA ASN A 407 -22.58 -13.20 6.14
C ASN A 407 -23.02 -12.56 7.49
N THR A 408 -23.82 -13.26 8.30
CA THR A 408 -24.33 -12.77 9.60
C THR A 408 -23.84 -13.67 10.73
N LEU A 409 -22.99 -13.12 11.61
CA LEU A 409 -22.50 -13.80 12.81
C LEU A 409 -23.65 -14.10 13.76
N ALA A 410 -23.50 -15.13 14.61
CA ALA A 410 -24.48 -15.40 15.67
C ALA A 410 -24.65 -14.17 16.58
N SER A 411 -25.86 -13.97 17.09
CA SER A 411 -26.16 -12.86 17.99
C SER A 411 -25.42 -13.00 19.32
N GLU A 412 -25.45 -11.94 20.14
CA GLU A 412 -25.13 -12.11 21.56
C GLU A 412 -26.11 -13.08 22.20
N ALA A 413 -25.61 -13.86 23.17
CA ALA A 413 -26.44 -14.80 23.91
C ALA A 413 -27.21 -14.07 25.02
N ILE A 414 -28.47 -14.45 25.18
CA ILE A 414 -29.25 -14.16 26.39
C ILE A 414 -29.19 -15.35 27.33
N THR A 415 -29.41 -15.09 28.62
CA THR A 415 -29.33 -16.11 29.65
C THR A 415 -30.68 -16.29 30.34
N VAL A 416 -31.10 -17.54 30.55
CA VAL A 416 -32.32 -17.90 31.28
C VAL A 416 -32.05 -19.03 32.26
N THR A 417 -32.72 -19.02 33.42
CA THR A 417 -32.49 -20.03 34.47
C THR A 417 -33.71 -20.92 34.64
N ILE A 418 -33.49 -22.23 34.68
CA ILE A 418 -34.47 -23.24 35.08
C ILE A 418 -34.11 -23.68 36.50
N ASN A 419 -35.02 -23.40 37.45
CA ASN A 419 -34.90 -23.84 38.85
C ASN A 419 -35.56 -25.19 39.02
#